data_AF-A0A1X7HBI6-F1
#
_entry.id   AF-A0A1X7HBI6-F1
#
_cell.length_a   1.000
_cell.length_b   1.000
_cell.length_c   1.000
_cell.angle_alpha   90.00
_cell.angle_beta   90.00
_cell.angle_gamma   90.00
#
_symmetry.space_group_name_H-M   'P 1'
#
loop_
_entity.id
_entity.type
_entity.pdbx_description
1 polymer ?
#
loop_
_entity_poly.entity_id
_entity_poly.type
_entity_poly.pdbx_seq_one_letter_code
_entity_poly.pdbx_strand_id
1 'polypeptide(L)'
;MAKYATKAAETTGTVDHRIGELSELDRLSLPAHTRRLIEACWDLDHAYPDRMLARWAHMLGFRGHFSTKSRRYSTTLSALRQVRADYRARQERRERGLCEDLDASEGSTLVLAHWTYAGQGHTPGESWLAATIAKEIRFNRETARDALADMDGWEVCA
;
A
#
# COMPACT_ATOMS: atom_id res chain seq x y z
N MET A 1 0.26 5.92 19.14
CA MET A 1 0.62 5.23 17.88
C MET A 1 0.38 6.17 16.72
N ALA A 2 1.34 6.33 15.80
CA ALA A 2 1.27 7.31 14.71
C ALA A 2 0.41 6.81 13.54
N LYS A 3 -0.24 7.74 12.82
CA LYS A 3 -1.17 7.52 11.68
C LYS A 3 -0.62 6.61 10.54
N TYR A 4 0.69 6.39 10.48
CA TYR A 4 1.34 5.65 9.40
C TYR A 4 2.00 4.33 9.84
N ALA A 5 2.00 4.02 11.13
CA ALA A 5 2.71 2.85 11.66
C ALA A 5 1.96 1.53 11.42
N THR A 6 0.63 1.56 11.44
CA THR A 6 -0.20 0.35 11.34
C THR A 6 -0.30 -0.19 9.91
N LYS A 7 -0.25 0.67 8.90
CA LYS A 7 -0.39 0.25 7.49
C LYS A 7 0.78 -0.57 6.96
N ALA A 8 1.96 -0.49 7.59
CA ALA A 8 3.16 -1.23 7.18
C ALA A 8 3.35 -2.55 7.94
N ALA A 9 2.72 -2.71 9.11
CA ALA A 9 2.90 -3.89 9.95
C ALA A 9 2.18 -5.12 9.38
N GLU A 10 1.03 -4.93 8.73
CA GLU A 10 0.20 -6.03 8.19
C GLU A 10 0.89 -6.82 7.06
N THR A 11 1.86 -6.23 6.35
CA THR A 11 2.47 -6.84 5.16
C THR A 11 3.70 -7.70 5.46
N THR A 12 4.22 -7.71 6.70
CA THR A 12 5.52 -8.36 6.97
C THR A 12 5.40 -9.88 7.19
N GLY A 13 4.18 -10.41 7.33
CA GLY A 13 3.94 -11.84 7.47
C GLY A 13 4.73 -12.45 8.65
N THR A 14 4.84 -11.71 9.75
CA THR A 14 5.52 -12.14 10.98
C THR A 14 4.53 -12.80 11.93
N VAL A 15 5.05 -13.38 13.00
CA VAL A 15 4.24 -14.08 14.01
C VAL A 15 3.73 -13.09 15.06
N ASP A 16 2.46 -13.18 15.44
CA ASP A 16 1.84 -12.29 16.44
C ASP A 16 2.17 -12.67 17.90
N HIS A 17 2.88 -13.78 18.10
CA HIS A 17 3.28 -14.29 19.41
C HIS A 17 4.77 -14.62 19.45
N ARG A 18 5.31 -14.68 20.67
CA ARG A 18 6.71 -15.04 20.91
C ARG A 18 6.98 -16.46 20.45
N ILE A 19 8.11 -16.65 19.78
CA ILE A 19 8.62 -17.94 19.34
C ILE A 19 9.48 -18.49 20.48
N GLY A 20 9.06 -19.63 21.05
CA GLY A 20 9.75 -20.29 22.16
C GLY A 20 10.91 -21.16 21.69
N GLU A 21 10.79 -21.74 20.49
CA GLU A 21 11.75 -22.65 19.88
C GLU A 21 11.78 -22.47 18.36
N LEU A 22 12.94 -22.65 17.73
CA LEU A 22 13.09 -22.50 16.28
C LEU A 22 12.31 -23.55 15.47
N SER A 23 12.03 -24.72 16.04
CA SER A 23 11.22 -25.76 15.39
C SER A 23 9.74 -25.36 15.22
N GLU A 24 9.26 -24.37 15.96
CA GLU A 24 7.92 -23.80 15.80
C GLU A 24 7.72 -23.17 14.41
N LEU A 25 8.81 -22.69 13.79
CA LEU A 25 8.73 -22.08 12.45
C LEU A 25 8.25 -23.07 11.38
N ASP A 26 8.49 -24.36 11.55
CA ASP A 26 8.09 -25.39 10.57
C ASP A 26 6.58 -25.58 10.49
N ARG A 27 5.87 -25.13 11.52
CA ARG A 27 4.41 -25.14 11.58
C ARG A 27 3.78 -23.85 11.04
N LEU A 28 4.60 -22.84 10.75
CA LEU A 28 4.16 -21.52 10.33
C LEU A 28 4.41 -21.30 8.83
N SER A 29 3.38 -20.85 8.12
CA SER A 29 3.51 -20.45 6.71
C SER A 29 4.14 -19.05 6.63
N LEU A 30 5.47 -18.98 6.76
CA LEU A 30 6.24 -17.74 6.71
C LEU A 30 6.96 -17.57 5.35
N PRO A 31 7.03 -16.33 4.81
CA PRO A 31 7.93 -16.05 3.70
C PRO A 31 9.38 -16.40 4.05
N ALA A 32 10.14 -16.93 3.08
CA ALA A 32 11.53 -17.37 3.28
C ALA A 32 12.43 -16.28 3.88
N HIS A 33 12.21 -15.02 3.47
CA HIS A 33 12.96 -13.88 4.01
C HIS A 33 12.65 -13.65 5.50
N THR A 34 11.38 -13.72 5.88
CA THR A 34 10.93 -13.53 7.27
C THR A 34 11.49 -14.63 8.18
N ARG A 35 11.45 -15.89 7.73
CA ARG A 35 12.08 -17.02 8.44
C ARG A 35 13.57 -16.77 8.68
N ARG A 36 14.31 -16.37 7.64
CA ARG A 36 15.75 -16.09 7.76
C ARG A 36 16.05 -14.96 8.76
N LEU A 37 15.20 -13.93 8.84
CA LEU A 37 15.37 -12.86 9.82
C LEU A 37 15.14 -13.35 11.25
N ILE A 38 14.17 -14.24 11.45
CA ILE A 38 13.92 -14.86 12.76
C ILE A 38 15.11 -15.73 13.17
N GLU A 39 15.58 -16.61 12.28
CA GLU A 39 16.76 -17.46 12.51
C GLU A 39 18.00 -16.63 12.85
N ALA A 40 18.26 -15.56 12.10
CA ALA A 40 19.38 -14.65 12.39
C ALA A 40 19.28 -13.98 13.77
N CYS A 41 18.07 -13.71 14.28
CA CYS A 41 17.91 -13.18 15.64
C CYS A 41 18.35 -14.19 16.70
N TRP A 42 18.10 -15.48 16.48
CA TRP A 42 18.55 -16.56 17.37
C TRP A 42 20.06 -16.73 17.31
N ASP A 43 20.62 -16.76 16.09
CA ASP A 43 22.07 -16.90 15.88
C ASP A 43 22.86 -15.75 16.53
N LEU A 44 22.34 -14.52 16.46
CA LEU A 44 23.03 -13.33 16.95
C LEU A 44 22.78 -13.02 18.43
N ASP A 45 21.85 -13.70 19.10
CA ASP A 45 21.43 -13.36 20.47
C ASP A 45 22.61 -13.39 21.45
N HIS A 46 23.47 -14.40 21.33
CA HIS A 46 24.65 -14.58 22.19
C HIS A 46 25.69 -13.46 22.01
N ALA A 47 25.80 -12.88 20.81
CA ALA A 47 26.71 -11.78 20.52
C ALA A 47 26.20 -10.44 21.09
N TYR A 48 24.90 -10.35 21.38
CA TYR A 48 24.24 -9.13 21.84
C TYR A 48 23.27 -9.42 23.02
N PRO A 49 23.79 -9.88 24.18
CA PRO A 49 22.96 -10.37 25.29
C PRO A 49 21.98 -9.30 25.83
N ASP A 50 22.36 -8.03 25.80
CA ASP A 50 21.50 -6.92 26.26
C ASP A 50 20.36 -6.56 25.28
N ARG A 51 20.40 -7.10 24.05
CA ARG A 51 19.40 -6.82 23.01
C ARG A 51 18.25 -7.82 23.02
N MET A 52 18.46 -9.02 23.55
CA MET A 52 17.45 -10.08 23.66
C MET A 52 16.79 -10.36 22.30
N LEU A 53 17.60 -10.47 21.24
CA LEU A 53 17.14 -10.65 19.86
C LEU A 53 16.25 -11.88 19.71
N ALA A 54 16.62 -13.02 20.33
CA ALA A 54 15.81 -14.24 20.30
C ALA A 54 14.43 -14.02 20.95
N ARG A 55 14.39 -13.34 22.11
CA ARG A 55 13.14 -13.01 22.82
C ARG A 55 12.17 -12.18 21.96
N TRP A 56 12.72 -11.32 21.10
CA TRP A 56 11.95 -10.43 20.24
C TRP A 56 11.94 -10.89 18.77
N ALA A 57 12.28 -12.15 18.48
CA ALA A 57 12.39 -12.64 17.11
C ALA A 57 11.07 -12.60 16.33
N HIS A 58 9.93 -12.78 17.00
CA HIS A 58 8.59 -12.56 16.44
C HIS A 58 8.37 -11.11 15.94
N MET A 59 9.07 -10.14 16.52
CA MET A 59 9.15 -8.74 16.07
C MET A 59 10.43 -8.46 15.27
N LEU A 60 11.05 -9.49 14.68
CA LEU A 60 12.30 -9.40 13.92
C LEU A 60 13.46 -8.75 14.71
N GLY A 61 13.50 -8.99 16.03
CA GLY A 61 14.55 -8.49 16.93
C GLY A 61 14.30 -7.07 17.47
N PHE A 62 13.19 -6.42 17.10
CA PHE A 62 12.90 -5.05 17.54
C PHE A 62 12.02 -5.01 18.80
N ARG A 63 12.51 -4.35 19.86
CA ARG A 63 11.79 -4.12 21.13
C ARG A 63 10.94 -2.83 21.12
N GLY A 64 10.28 -2.52 20.00
CA GLY A 64 9.47 -1.29 19.88
C GLY A 64 9.35 -0.75 18.45
N HIS A 65 9.93 0.42 18.18
CA HIS A 65 9.82 1.06 16.87
C HIS A 65 10.54 0.24 15.79
N PHE A 66 9.78 -0.25 14.80
CA PHE A 66 10.27 -1.01 13.64
C PHE A 66 11.25 -0.24 12.73
N SER A 67 11.37 1.08 12.94
CA SER A 67 12.30 1.94 12.22
C SER A 67 13.09 2.78 13.22
N THR A 68 14.41 2.71 13.12
CA THR A 68 15.29 3.62 13.83
C THR A 68 15.39 4.94 13.09
N LYS A 69 15.22 6.07 13.79
CA LYS A 69 15.47 7.42 13.25
C LYS A 69 16.94 7.84 13.26
N SER A 70 17.88 6.93 13.55
CA SER A 70 19.31 7.26 13.61
C SER A 70 19.85 7.58 12.22
N ARG A 71 20.42 8.78 12.03
CA ARG A 71 21.09 9.15 10.78
C ARG A 71 22.35 8.35 10.50
N ARG A 72 22.99 7.77 11.53
CA ARG A 72 24.24 6.99 11.40
C ARG A 72 23.98 5.54 11.01
N TYR A 73 22.84 5.00 11.42
CA TYR A 73 22.54 3.56 11.29
C TYR A 73 21.32 3.28 10.40
N SER A 74 20.63 4.31 9.92
CA SER A 74 19.44 4.18 9.07
C SER A 74 19.65 4.92 7.75
N THR A 75 19.14 4.35 6.66
CA THR A 75 19.08 5.01 5.36
C THR A 75 17.81 5.85 5.22
N THR A 76 17.71 6.67 4.19
CA THR A 76 16.50 7.47 3.96
C THR A 76 15.41 6.62 3.31
N LEU A 77 14.14 6.92 3.60
CA LEU A 77 13.00 6.29 2.91
C LEU A 77 13.07 6.53 1.39
N SER A 78 13.62 7.66 0.95
CA SER A 78 13.81 7.95 -0.48
C SER A 78 14.80 6.98 -1.11
N ALA A 79 15.94 6.71 -0.46
CA ALA A 79 16.90 5.71 -0.94
C ALA A 79 16.26 4.31 -1.04
N LEU A 80 15.48 3.89 -0.03
CA LEU A 80 14.77 2.61 -0.09
C LEU A 80 13.73 2.54 -1.20
N ARG A 81 13.01 3.64 -1.47
CA ARG A 81 12.06 3.71 -2.59
C ARG A 81 12.77 3.61 -3.92
N GLN A 82 13.91 4.29 -4.08
CA GLN A 82 14.70 4.23 -5.31
C GLN A 82 15.20 2.80 -5.57
N VAL A 83 15.80 2.15 -4.57
CA VAL A 83 16.26 0.75 -4.70
C VAL A 83 15.13 -0.19 -5.13
N ARG A 84 13.90 0.00 -4.61
CA ARG A 84 12.74 -0.79 -5.04
C ARG A 84 12.31 -0.48 -6.47
N ALA A 85 12.30 0.80 -6.86
CA ALA A 85 11.99 1.20 -8.24
C ALA A 85 13.00 0.60 -9.22
N ASP A 86 14.29 0.69 -8.91
CA ASP A 86 15.39 0.14 -9.71
C ASP A 86 15.28 -1.38 -9.83
N TYR A 87 14.97 -2.08 -8.73
CA TYR A 87 14.74 -3.52 -8.76
C TYR A 87 13.57 -3.88 -9.68
N ARG A 88 12.44 -3.18 -9.58
CA ARG A 88 11.27 -3.44 -10.43
C ARG A 88 11.55 -3.14 -11.90
N ALA A 89 12.27 -2.05 -12.19
CA ALA A 89 12.70 -1.72 -13.55
C ALA A 89 13.63 -2.82 -14.13
N ARG A 90 14.57 -3.34 -13.34
CA ARG A 90 15.43 -4.46 -13.75
C ARG A 90 14.64 -5.74 -13.99
N GLN A 91 13.67 -6.06 -13.13
CA GLN A 91 12.80 -7.23 -13.32
C GLN A 91 11.99 -7.12 -14.62
N GLU A 92 11.37 -5.97 -14.89
CA GLU A 92 10.61 -5.76 -16.13
C GLU A 92 11.50 -5.86 -17.37
N ARG A 93 12.73 -5.32 -17.32
CA ARG A 93 13.68 -5.47 -18.43
C ARG A 93 14.09 -6.93 -18.66
N ARG A 94 14.36 -7.70 -17.60
CA ARG A 94 14.61 -9.15 -17.71
C ARG A 94 13.45 -9.87 -18.40
N GLU A 95 12.22 -9.61 -17.98
CA GLU A 95 11.02 -10.24 -18.56
C GLU A 95 10.84 -9.89 -20.04
N ARG A 96 11.25 -8.70 -20.45
CA ARG A 96 11.23 -8.23 -21.85
C ARG A 96 12.48 -8.62 -22.65
N GLY A 97 13.45 -9.31 -22.06
CA GLY A 97 14.72 -9.67 -22.71
C GLY A 97 15.64 -8.47 -22.99
N LEU A 98 15.46 -7.36 -22.28
CA LEU A 98 16.26 -6.14 -22.38
C LEU A 98 17.45 -6.17 -21.40
N CYS A 99 18.47 -5.34 -21.66
CA CYS A 99 19.61 -5.19 -20.76
C CYS A 99 19.16 -4.75 -19.35
N GLU A 100 19.71 -5.38 -18.31
CA GLU A 100 19.38 -5.04 -16.92
C GLU A 100 20.06 -3.79 -16.40
N ASP A 101 21.14 -3.38 -17.06
CA ASP A 101 21.85 -2.18 -16.67
C ASP A 101 20.94 -0.96 -16.94
N LEU A 102 20.56 -0.28 -15.85
CA LEU A 102 19.68 0.88 -15.93
C LEU A 102 20.39 2.08 -16.54
N ASP A 103 21.73 2.12 -16.44
CA ASP A 103 22.61 3.20 -16.90
C ASP A 103 23.27 2.87 -18.25
N ALA A 104 23.14 1.63 -18.73
CA ALA A 104 23.51 1.29 -20.09
C ALA A 104 22.67 2.14 -21.04
N SER A 105 23.34 3.08 -21.71
CA SER A 105 22.79 4.01 -22.68
C SER A 105 22.33 3.27 -23.94
N GLU A 106 21.31 2.42 -23.84
CA GLU A 106 20.46 2.09 -24.98
C GLU A 106 19.47 3.24 -25.16
N GLY A 107 19.89 4.21 -25.99
CA GLY A 107 19.06 5.18 -26.69
C GLY A 107 18.05 5.93 -25.83
N SER A 108 18.35 7.21 -25.54
CA SER A 108 17.42 8.24 -25.05
C SER A 108 15.97 7.76 -24.96
N THR A 109 15.52 7.36 -23.76
CA THR A 109 14.11 6.99 -23.53
C THR A 109 13.25 8.13 -24.06
N LEU A 110 12.58 7.90 -25.20
CA LEU A 110 11.69 8.88 -25.80
C LEU A 110 10.45 8.94 -24.90
N VAL A 111 10.42 9.90 -23.99
CA VAL A 111 9.26 10.18 -23.15
C VAL A 111 8.17 10.77 -24.05
N LEU A 112 7.35 9.89 -24.64
CA LEU A 112 6.22 10.27 -25.49
C LEU A 112 5.02 10.82 -24.70
N ALA A 113 5.05 10.76 -23.36
CA ALA A 113 3.95 11.18 -22.51
C ALA A 113 4.28 12.51 -21.81
N HIS A 114 3.97 13.63 -22.46
CA HIS A 114 3.90 14.93 -21.78
C HIS A 114 2.53 15.07 -21.12
N TRP A 115 2.49 14.91 -19.80
CA TRP A 115 1.28 15.19 -19.03
C TRP A 115 1.27 16.68 -18.68
N THR A 116 0.39 17.43 -19.31
CA THR A 116 0.06 18.78 -18.88
C THR A 116 -1.13 18.75 -17.93
N TYR A 117 -1.13 19.65 -16.95
CA TYR A 117 -2.28 19.82 -16.07
C TYR A 117 -3.47 20.31 -16.90
N ALA A 118 -4.46 19.45 -17.11
CA ALA A 118 -5.65 19.74 -17.91
C ALA A 118 -6.69 20.60 -17.18
N GLY A 119 -6.48 20.89 -15.89
CA GLY A 119 -7.43 21.59 -15.03
C GLY A 119 -8.04 20.69 -13.96
N GLN A 120 -8.79 21.30 -13.06
CA GLN A 120 -9.56 20.63 -12.00
C GLN A 120 -10.94 21.27 -11.94
N GLY A 121 -11.96 20.43 -11.75
CA GLY A 121 -13.36 20.85 -11.77
C GLY A 121 -13.99 20.71 -13.15
N HIS A 122 -15.26 21.06 -13.23
CA HIS A 122 -16.00 21.02 -14.49
C HIS A 122 -15.61 22.20 -15.36
N THR A 123 -15.41 21.96 -16.66
CA THR A 123 -15.44 23.03 -17.65
C THR A 123 -16.80 23.76 -17.60
N PRO A 124 -16.95 24.97 -18.17
CA PRO A 124 -18.24 25.65 -18.20
C PRO A 124 -19.35 24.79 -18.84
N GLY A 125 -19.03 24.02 -19.89
CA GLY A 125 -19.96 23.10 -20.54
C GLY A 125 -20.33 21.90 -19.66
N GLU A 126 -19.36 21.28 -19.00
CA GLU A 126 -19.60 20.19 -18.06
C GLU A 126 -20.38 20.66 -16.82
N SER A 127 -20.17 21.90 -16.38
CA SER A 127 -20.91 22.49 -15.26
C SER A 127 -22.38 22.65 -15.59
N TRP A 128 -22.67 23.13 -16.81
CA TRP A 128 -24.03 23.25 -17.31
C TRP A 128 -24.69 21.87 -17.46
N LEU A 129 -23.98 20.88 -18.02
CA LEU A 129 -24.49 19.52 -18.15
C LEU A 129 -24.77 18.89 -16.79
N ALA A 130 -23.86 19.02 -15.83
CA ALA A 130 -24.03 18.51 -14.48
C ALA A 130 -25.23 19.17 -13.77
N ALA A 131 -25.43 20.48 -13.95
CA ALA A 131 -26.58 21.19 -13.40
C ALA A 131 -27.91 20.72 -14.01
N THR A 132 -27.94 20.45 -15.32
CA THR A 132 -29.11 19.91 -16.02
C THR A 132 -29.47 18.51 -15.51
N ILE A 133 -28.47 17.61 -15.42
CA ILE A 133 -28.67 16.26 -14.86
C ILE A 133 -29.19 16.34 -13.42
N ALA A 134 -28.63 17.22 -12.58
CA ALA A 134 -29.09 17.40 -11.22
C ALA A 134 -30.53 17.92 -11.13
N LYS A 135 -30.94 18.79 -12.07
CA LYS A 135 -32.32 19.28 -12.17
C LYS A 135 -33.28 18.17 -12.59
N GLU A 136 -32.94 17.38 -13.60
CA GLU A 136 -33.75 16.25 -14.08
C GLU A 136 -33.92 15.18 -13.00
N ILE A 137 -32.86 14.81 -12.29
CA ILE A 137 -32.95 13.84 -11.19
C ILE A 137 -33.91 14.32 -10.10
N ARG A 138 -33.86 15.61 -9.76
CA ARG A 138 -34.77 16.19 -8.77
C ARG A 138 -36.21 16.19 -9.27
N PHE A 139 -36.43 16.62 -10.50
CA PHE A 139 -37.75 16.63 -11.12
C PHE A 139 -38.35 15.23 -11.16
N ASN A 140 -37.59 14.23 -11.62
CA ASN A 140 -38.04 12.83 -11.65
C ASN A 140 -38.40 12.30 -10.26
N ARG A 141 -37.67 12.72 -9.21
CA ARG A 141 -37.99 12.36 -7.82
C ARG A 141 -39.26 13.03 -7.32
N GLU A 142 -39.52 14.27 -7.70
CA GLU A 142 -40.75 14.99 -7.37
C GLU A 142 -41.93 14.35 -8.09
N THR A 143 -41.85 14.16 -9.41
CA THR A 143 -42.88 13.48 -10.21
C THR A 143 -43.16 12.07 -9.71
N ALA A 144 -42.14 11.29 -9.34
CA ALA A 144 -42.35 9.96 -8.77
C ALA A 144 -43.06 10.00 -7.41
N ARG A 145 -42.80 11.02 -6.57
CA ARG A 145 -43.52 11.21 -5.31
C ARG A 145 -44.97 11.59 -5.53
N ASP A 146 -45.22 12.54 -6.43
CA ASP A 146 -46.58 12.99 -6.76
C ASP A 146 -47.40 11.82 -7.34
N ALA A 147 -46.82 11.04 -8.25
CA ALA A 147 -47.47 9.86 -8.82
C ALA A 147 -47.77 8.77 -7.77
N LEU A 148 -46.88 8.55 -6.79
CA LEU A 148 -47.15 7.64 -5.66
C LEU A 148 -48.27 8.15 -4.76
N ALA A 149 -48.28 9.45 -4.45
CA ALA A 149 -49.32 10.07 -3.62
C ALA A 149 -50.70 10.02 -4.30
N ASP A 150 -50.76 10.22 -5.62
CA ASP A 150 -51.99 10.10 -6.41
C ASP A 150 -52.52 8.65 -6.42
N MET A 151 -51.62 7.64 -6.43
CA MET A 151 -52.00 6.23 -6.33
C MET A 151 -52.56 5.86 -4.95
N ASP A 152 -51.92 6.32 -3.86
CA ASP A 152 -52.41 6.11 -2.49
C ASP A 152 -53.76 6.82 -2.26
N GLY A 153 -53.96 7.99 -2.88
CA GLY A 153 -55.24 8.72 -2.82
C GLY A 153 -56.39 8.01 -3.55
N TRP A 154 -56.07 7.25 -4.62
CA TRP A 154 -57.06 6.45 -5.35
C TRP A 154 -57.47 5.18 -4.58
N GLU A 155 -56.55 4.52 -3.88
CA GLU A 155 -56.86 3.33 -3.05
C GLU A 155 -57.69 3.65 -1.80
N VAL A 156 -57.66 4.88 -1.28
CA VAL A 156 -58.46 5.29 -0.10
C VAL A 156 -59.90 5.71 -0.48
N CYS A 157 -60.16 5.99 -1.76
CA CYS A 157 -61.49 6.40 -2.26
C CYS A 157 -62.29 5.26 -2.94
N ALA A 158 -61.77 4.04 -2.98
CA ALA A 158 -62.46 2.83 -3.46
C ALA A 158 -62.93 1.96 -2.28
#